data_AF-A4Y847-F1
#
_entry.id   AF-A4Y847-F1
#
_cell.length_a   1.000
_cell.length_b   1.000
_cell.length_c   1.000
_cell.angle_alpha   90.00
_cell.angle_beta   90.00
_cell.angle_gamma   90.00
#
_symmetry.space_group_name_H-M   'P 1'
#
loop_
_entity.id
_entity.type
_entity.pdbx_description
1 polymer ?
#
loop_
_entity_poly.entity_id
_entity_poly.type
_entity_poly.pdbx_seq_one_letter_code
_entity_poly.pdbx_strand_id
1 'polypeptide(L)'
;MQYRIYILELTPWGCGFEGEVAAKCDNGAPIWFYYQGSDQQAKARFPLNQWVTVELLGRLASASPQVDIIEQAPYQHLQFPLHNCHFEASGQIIDISQTPEDTIYLLQSNLPLPFDNELGKSPISLSDWVNVTGELWVTNWMN
;
A
#
# COMPACT_ATOMS: atom_id res chain seq x y z
N MET A 1 -5.99 4.66 6.66
CA MET A 1 -7.03 3.63 6.90
C MET A 1 -6.37 2.46 7.59
N GLN A 2 -7.03 1.83 8.56
CA GLN A 2 -6.47 0.72 9.33
C GLN A 2 -6.81 -0.64 8.69
N TYR A 3 -5.79 -1.47 8.53
CA TYR A 3 -5.89 -2.83 8.00
C TYR A 3 -5.44 -3.83 9.04
N ARG A 4 -6.20 -4.91 9.17
CA ARG A 4 -5.78 -6.05 9.96
C ARG A 4 -5.02 -7.03 9.07
N ILE A 5 -3.78 -7.32 9.43
CA ILE A 5 -2.88 -8.19 8.67
C ILE A 5 -2.19 -9.18 9.60
N TYR A 6 -1.88 -10.37 9.09
CA TYR A 6 -1.17 -11.39 9.84
C TYR A 6 0.30 -11.40 9.44
N ILE A 7 1.18 -11.11 10.39
CA ILE A 7 2.62 -10.99 10.13
C ILE A 7 3.25 -12.37 9.96
N LEU A 8 3.94 -12.57 8.84
CA LEU A 8 4.62 -13.80 8.48
C LEU A 8 6.14 -13.66 8.66
N GLU A 9 6.70 -12.53 8.22
CA GLU A 9 8.13 -12.27 8.24
C GLU A 9 8.42 -10.79 8.48
N LEU A 10 9.55 -10.50 9.12
CA LEU A 10 10.09 -9.15 9.29
C LEU A 10 11.59 -9.22 8.99
N THR A 11 12.00 -8.47 7.97
CA THR A 11 13.33 -8.54 7.38
C THR A 11 13.97 -7.16 7.42
N PRO A 12 14.79 -6.88 8.44
CA PRO A 12 15.53 -5.63 8.52
C PRO A 12 16.47 -5.42 7.35
N TRP A 13 16.61 -4.16 6.94
CA TRP A 13 17.69 -3.75 6.06
C TRP A 13 18.91 -3.42 6.91
N GLY A 14 20.11 -3.69 6.40
CA GLY A 14 21.37 -3.71 7.18
C GLY A 14 21.75 -2.40 7.88
N CYS A 15 21.01 -1.31 7.67
CA CYS A 15 21.17 -0.04 8.38
C CYS A 15 20.43 0.00 9.75
N GLY A 16 19.51 -0.94 10.01
CA GLY A 16 18.80 -1.08 11.29
C GLY A 16 17.66 -0.08 11.56
N PHE A 17 17.33 0.75 10.57
CA PHE A 17 16.31 1.80 10.65
C PHE A 17 15.23 1.69 9.59
N GLU A 18 15.18 0.55 8.90
CA GLU A 18 14.18 0.27 7.90
C GLU A 18 14.18 -1.22 7.57
N GLY A 19 13.13 -1.68 6.91
CA GLY A 19 13.07 -3.05 6.42
C GLY A 19 11.72 -3.38 5.82
N GLU A 20 11.52 -4.67 5.60
CA GLU A 20 10.32 -5.20 4.99
C GLU A 20 9.53 -6.08 5.94
N VAL A 21 8.22 -6.12 5.73
CA VAL A 21 7.32 -7.02 6.41
C VAL A 21 6.55 -7.81 5.36
N ALA A 22 6.60 -9.14 5.46
CA ALA A 22 5.70 -10.04 4.74
C ALA A 22 4.51 -10.36 5.64
N ALA A 23 3.30 -10.26 5.10
CA ALA A 23 2.08 -10.53 5.81
C ALA A 23 0.99 -11.08 4.87
N LYS A 24 -0.20 -11.32 5.42
CA LYS A 24 -1.41 -11.61 4.64
C LYS A 24 -2.62 -10.85 5.18
N CYS A 25 -3.50 -10.44 4.29
CA CYS A 25 -4.79 -9.81 4.61
C CYS A 25 -5.79 -10.82 5.19
N ASP A 26 -6.92 -10.33 5.71
CA ASP A 26 -8.02 -11.17 6.23
C ASP A 26 -8.55 -12.18 5.20
N ASN A 27 -8.56 -11.81 3.92
CA ASN A 27 -8.98 -12.69 2.81
C ASN A 27 -7.89 -13.68 2.36
N GLY A 28 -6.73 -13.71 3.04
CA GLY A 28 -5.59 -14.58 2.71
C GLY A 28 -4.70 -14.07 1.57
N ALA A 29 -5.02 -12.94 0.94
CA ALA A 29 -4.15 -12.33 -0.06
C ALA A 29 -2.81 -11.93 0.60
N PRO A 30 -1.67 -12.29 0.00
CA PRO A 30 -0.38 -11.95 0.57
C PRO A 30 -0.09 -10.46 0.37
N ILE A 31 0.63 -9.84 1.29
CA ILE A 31 0.97 -8.41 1.27
C ILE A 31 2.40 -8.21 1.78
N TRP A 32 3.17 -7.36 1.11
CA TRP A 32 4.47 -6.93 1.59
C TRP A 32 4.50 -5.41 1.59
N PHE A 33 5.11 -4.84 2.62
CA PHE A 33 5.23 -3.41 2.78
C PHE A 33 6.50 -3.07 3.52
N TYR A 34 6.94 -1.84 3.32
CA TYR A 34 8.12 -1.30 3.95
C TYR A 34 7.76 -0.63 5.28
N TYR A 35 8.65 -0.80 6.26
CA TYR A 35 8.65 0.01 7.47
C TYR A 35 9.88 0.91 7.50
N GLN A 36 9.66 2.15 7.93
CA GLN A 36 10.74 3.00 8.45
C GLN A 36 10.81 2.83 9.94
N GLY A 37 12.00 3.04 10.50
CA GLY A 37 12.26 3.00 11.92
C GLY A 37 13.17 1.93 12.43
N SER A 38 13.54 2.07 13.71
CA SER A 38 14.42 1.10 14.33
C SER A 38 13.82 -0.31 14.29
N ASP A 39 14.64 -1.30 13.96
CA ASP A 39 14.24 -2.71 13.95
C ASP A 39 13.63 -3.17 15.27
N GLN A 40 14.09 -2.58 16.38
CA GLN A 40 13.56 -2.89 17.70
C GLN A 40 12.09 -2.47 17.83
N GLN A 41 11.73 -1.27 17.35
CA GLN A 41 10.34 -0.82 17.30
C GLN A 41 9.53 -1.67 16.32
N ALA A 42 10.11 -1.99 15.16
CA ALA A 42 9.46 -2.81 14.15
C ALA A 42 9.13 -4.21 14.70
N LYS A 43 10.06 -4.88 15.37
CA LYS A 43 9.84 -6.19 16.02
C LYS A 43 8.77 -6.15 17.11
N ALA A 44 8.68 -5.04 17.85
CA ALA A 44 7.65 -4.88 18.88
C ALA A 44 6.24 -4.69 18.28
N ARG A 45 6.16 -4.03 17.12
CA ARG A 45 4.89 -3.69 16.45
C ARG A 45 4.41 -4.73 15.44
N PHE A 46 5.34 -5.46 14.85
CA PHE A 46 5.08 -6.53 13.89
C PHE A 46 5.55 -7.89 14.46
N PRO A 47 4.96 -8.36 15.58
CA PRO A 47 5.30 -9.67 16.12
C PRO A 47 4.94 -10.77 15.12
N LEU A 48 5.92 -11.62 14.81
CA LEU A 48 5.74 -12.74 13.90
C LEU A 48 4.61 -13.67 14.36
N ASN A 49 3.86 -14.20 13.38
CA ASN A 49 2.75 -15.12 13.58
C ASN A 49 1.58 -14.54 14.39
N GLN A 50 1.37 -13.23 14.32
CA GLN A 50 0.27 -12.55 14.99
C GLN A 50 -0.49 -11.63 14.04
N TRP A 51 -1.76 -11.40 14.38
CA TRP A 51 -2.56 -10.37 13.75
C TRP A 51 -2.22 -9.02 14.36
N VAL A 52 -2.00 -8.03 13.49
CA VAL A 52 -1.74 -6.64 13.88
C VAL A 52 -2.62 -5.72 13.07
N THR A 53 -2.78 -4.49 13.57
CA THR A 53 -3.44 -3.41 12.84
C THR A 53 -2.37 -2.44 12.34
N VAL A 54 -2.41 -2.11 11.05
CA VAL A 54 -1.47 -1.20 10.40
C VAL A 54 -2.21 -0.16 9.57
N GLU A 55 -1.57 0.97 9.32
CA GLU A 55 -2.02 1.91 8.30
C GLU A 55 -1.06 1.86 7.12
N LEU A 56 -1.60 1.52 5.94
CA LEU A 56 -0.84 1.40 4.71
C LEU A 56 -1.13 2.59 3.81
N LEU A 57 -0.10 3.05 3.10
CA LEU A 57 -0.21 4.07 2.07
C LEU A 57 0.62 3.64 0.86
N GLY A 58 0.04 3.77 -0.33
CA GLY A 58 0.80 3.71 -1.57
C GLY A 58 1.55 5.04 -1.78
N ARG A 59 2.88 4.99 -1.81
CA ARG A 59 3.75 6.15 -2.06
C ARG A 59 4.46 6.03 -3.38
N LEU A 60 4.98 7.16 -3.88
CA LEU A 60 5.65 7.22 -5.18
C LEU A 60 4.77 6.59 -6.27
N ALA A 61 3.45 6.79 -6.17
CA ALA A 61 2.53 6.10 -7.05
C ALA A 61 2.35 6.88 -8.36
N SER A 62 2.22 6.12 -9.44
CA SER A 62 1.77 6.58 -10.74
C SER A 62 0.44 5.92 -11.03
N ALA A 63 -0.60 6.74 -11.18
CA ALA A 63 -1.92 6.27 -11.55
C ALA A 63 -2.27 6.73 -12.97
N SER A 64 -2.72 5.78 -13.78
CA SER A 64 -3.11 5.98 -15.18
C SER A 64 -4.59 5.66 -15.36
N PRO A 65 -5.42 6.62 -15.82
CA PRO A 65 -6.80 6.33 -16.19
C PRO A 65 -6.89 5.23 -17.23
N GLN A 66 -7.73 4.23 -16.99
CA GLN A 66 -8.07 3.23 -17.98
C GLN A 66 -9.12 3.80 -18.94
N VAL A 67 -8.83 3.73 -20.24
CA VAL A 67 -9.69 4.33 -21.28
C VAL A 67 -10.78 3.37 -21.78
N ASP A 68 -10.71 2.07 -21.42
CA ASP A 68 -11.67 1.04 -21.83
C ASP A 68 -12.27 0.31 -20.61
N ILE A 69 -13.50 0.69 -20.23
CA ILE A 69 -14.12 0.45 -18.90
C ILE A 69 -14.88 -0.89 -18.79
N ILE A 70 -14.64 -1.88 -19.65
CA ILE A 70 -15.41 -3.13 -19.59
C ILE A 70 -14.82 -4.08 -18.54
N GLU A 71 -15.39 -4.04 -17.33
CA GLU A 71 -15.47 -5.13 -16.35
C GLU A 71 -14.15 -5.82 -15.95
N GLN A 72 -13.05 -5.09 -15.77
CA GLN A 72 -11.93 -5.67 -15.04
C GLN A 72 -12.28 -5.73 -13.56
N ALA A 73 -12.44 -6.94 -13.02
CA ALA A 73 -12.54 -7.12 -11.58
C ALA A 73 -11.34 -6.42 -10.93
N PRO A 74 -11.54 -5.71 -9.80
CA PRO A 74 -10.42 -5.08 -9.11
C PRO A 74 -9.36 -6.14 -8.86
N TYR A 75 -8.18 -5.93 -9.44
CA TYR A 75 -7.08 -6.85 -9.28
C TYR A 75 -5.98 -6.10 -8.56
N GLN A 76 -5.40 -6.78 -7.58
CA GLN A 76 -4.26 -6.26 -6.85
C GLN A 76 -3.14 -7.26 -7.07
N HIS A 77 -2.23 -6.93 -7.99
CA HIS A 77 -1.01 -7.68 -8.22
C HIS A 77 0.09 -7.01 -7.42
N LEU A 78 0.22 -7.43 -6.17
CA LEU A 78 1.37 -7.06 -5.39
C LEU A 78 2.59 -7.86 -5.91
N GLN A 79 3.42 -7.24 -6.74
CA GLN A 79 4.59 -7.86 -7.36
C GLN A 79 5.84 -7.49 -6.57
N PHE A 80 6.47 -8.48 -5.95
CA PHE A 80 7.75 -8.31 -5.24
C PHE A 80 8.75 -9.30 -5.82
N PRO A 81 9.48 -8.94 -6.90
CA PRO A 81 10.31 -9.93 -7.58
C PRO A 81 11.40 -10.49 -6.66
N LEU A 82 12.02 -9.68 -5.78
CA LEU A 82 13.10 -10.11 -4.87
C LEU A 82 13.34 -9.15 -3.66
N HIS A 83 12.27 -8.59 -3.03
CA HIS A 83 12.30 -7.53 -1.97
C HIS A 83 12.31 -6.08 -2.47
N ASN A 84 11.31 -5.73 -3.30
CA ASN A 84 10.96 -4.34 -3.59
C ASN A 84 9.48 -4.20 -3.28
N CYS A 85 9.07 -3.32 -2.36
CA CYS A 85 7.68 -3.13 -1.91
C CYS A 85 6.73 -2.54 -2.99
N HIS A 86 6.98 -2.84 -4.26
CA HIS A 86 6.21 -2.39 -5.39
C HIS A 86 4.83 -3.05 -5.41
N PHE A 87 3.80 -2.27 -5.71
CA PHE A 87 2.46 -2.78 -5.92
C PHE A 87 1.91 -2.33 -7.25
N GLU A 88 1.10 -3.19 -7.87
CA GLU A 88 0.20 -2.83 -8.95
C GLU A 88 -1.24 -3.12 -8.49
N ALA A 89 -2.12 -2.13 -8.64
CA ALA A 89 -3.53 -2.26 -8.27
C ALA A 89 -4.42 -1.56 -9.30
N SER A 90 -5.51 -2.22 -9.67
CA SER A 90 -6.58 -1.62 -10.44
C SER A 90 -7.83 -1.44 -9.58
N GLY A 91 -8.57 -0.38 -9.85
CA GLY A 91 -9.76 -0.08 -9.08
C GLY A 91 -10.32 1.29 -9.39
N GLN A 92 -11.45 1.58 -8.76
CA GLN A 92 -12.15 2.84 -8.93
C GLN A 92 -11.71 3.84 -7.87
N ILE A 93 -11.51 5.09 -8.26
CA ILE A 93 -11.29 6.16 -7.29
C ILE A 93 -12.61 6.49 -6.62
N ILE A 94 -12.68 6.25 -5.32
CA ILE A 94 -13.90 6.45 -4.52
C ILE A 94 -13.80 7.64 -3.57
N ASP A 95 -12.59 8.14 -3.32
CA ASP A 95 -12.38 9.36 -2.55
C ASP A 95 -11.12 10.11 -3.02
N ILE A 96 -11.14 11.43 -2.89
CA ILE A 96 -9.99 12.31 -3.13
C ILE A 96 -9.97 13.30 -1.97
N SER A 97 -8.99 13.14 -1.10
CA SER A 97 -8.79 13.99 0.06
C SER A 97 -7.57 14.88 -0.13
N GLN A 98 -7.65 16.12 0.30
CA GLN A 98 -6.57 17.09 0.23
C GLN A 98 -6.09 17.40 1.64
N THR A 99 -4.80 17.17 1.90
CA THR A 99 -4.09 17.77 3.02
C THR A 99 -3.37 19.04 2.52
N PRO A 100 -2.87 19.91 3.42
CA PRO A 100 -2.06 21.06 3.02
C PRO A 100 -0.79 20.68 2.25
N GLU A 101 -0.33 19.44 2.40
CA GLU A 101 0.96 18.95 1.89
C GLU A 101 0.74 18.06 0.65
N ASP A 102 -0.33 17.26 0.63
CA ASP A 102 -0.54 16.20 -0.37
C ASP A 102 -2.00 16.04 -0.80
N THR A 103 -2.20 15.46 -1.99
CA THR A 103 -3.50 14.92 -2.41
C THR A 103 -3.49 13.40 -2.30
N ILE A 104 -4.35 12.85 -1.45
CA ILE A 104 -4.48 11.42 -1.21
C ILE A 104 -5.74 10.90 -1.89
N TYR A 105 -5.55 9.95 -2.80
CA TYR A 105 -6.60 9.26 -3.52
C TYR A 105 -6.93 7.94 -2.83
N LEU A 106 -8.20 7.54 -2.79
CA LEU A 106 -8.61 6.23 -2.31
C LEU A 106 -9.06 5.34 -3.47
N LEU A 107 -8.27 4.30 -3.73
CA LEU A 107 -8.58 3.27 -4.71
C LEU A 107 -9.44 2.17 -4.08
N GLN A 108 -10.64 1.94 -4.61
CA GLN A 108 -11.43 0.76 -4.32
C GLN A 108 -10.90 -0.42 -5.17
N SER A 109 -9.91 -1.12 -4.62
CA SER A 109 -9.43 -2.40 -5.15
C SER A 109 -9.92 -3.58 -4.27
N ASN A 110 -9.26 -4.75 -4.36
CA ASN A 110 -9.48 -5.87 -3.41
C ASN A 110 -9.18 -5.48 -1.97
N LEU A 111 -8.25 -4.54 -1.79
CA LEU A 111 -8.00 -3.81 -0.57
C LEU A 111 -8.28 -2.33 -0.87
N PRO A 112 -9.16 -1.63 -0.14
CA PRO A 112 -9.22 -0.17 -0.26
C PRO A 112 -7.81 0.38 -0.01
N LEU A 113 -7.23 1.15 -0.93
CA LEU A 113 -5.83 1.54 -0.85
C LEU A 113 -5.71 3.05 -1.01
N PRO A 114 -5.36 3.80 0.05
CA PRO A 114 -5.00 5.19 -0.10
C PRO A 114 -3.63 5.28 -0.77
N PHE A 115 -3.44 6.26 -1.65
CA PHE A 115 -2.15 6.54 -2.27
C PHE A 115 -1.95 8.03 -2.58
N ASP A 116 -0.70 8.47 -2.55
CA ASP A 116 -0.27 9.73 -3.13
C ASP A 116 0.11 9.51 -4.61
N ASN A 117 -0.31 10.40 -5.52
CA ASN A 117 0.01 10.29 -6.95
C ASN A 117 1.27 11.11 -7.28
N GLU A 118 2.34 10.92 -6.51
CA GLU A 118 3.58 11.70 -6.62
C GLU A 118 4.24 11.62 -8.01
N LEU A 119 4.10 10.48 -8.70
CA LEU A 119 4.70 10.25 -10.04
C LEU A 119 3.72 10.49 -11.20
N GLY A 120 2.46 10.82 -10.90
CA GLY A 120 1.40 10.97 -11.89
C GLY A 120 1.56 12.22 -12.77
N LYS A 121 1.11 12.11 -14.03
CA LYS A 121 1.11 13.23 -15.00
C LYS A 121 -0.29 13.68 -15.42
N SER A 122 -1.33 12.91 -15.07
CA SER A 122 -2.69 13.13 -15.51
C SER A 122 -3.59 13.44 -14.32
N PRO A 123 -4.56 14.36 -14.47
CA PRO A 123 -5.58 14.56 -13.46
C PRO A 123 -6.42 13.29 -13.34
N ILE A 124 -6.72 12.90 -12.10
CA ILE A 124 -7.55 11.76 -11.76
C ILE A 124 -8.78 12.30 -11.06
N SER A 125 -9.95 11.84 -11.48
CA SER A 125 -11.24 12.25 -10.96
C SER A 125 -11.88 11.14 -10.13
N LEU A 126 -12.84 11.52 -9.30
CA LEU A 126 -13.73 10.55 -8.66
C LEU A 126 -14.41 9.68 -9.72
N SER A 127 -14.61 8.41 -9.40
CA SER A 127 -15.18 7.37 -10.26
C SER A 127 -14.31 6.94 -11.44
N ASP A 128 -13.14 7.55 -11.67
CA ASP A 128 -12.20 7.06 -12.68
C ASP A 128 -11.74 5.65 -12.31
N TRP A 129 -11.68 4.79 -13.30
CA TRP A 129 -10.97 3.52 -13.20
C TRP A 129 -9.52 3.73 -13.55
N VAL A 130 -8.61 3.33 -12.67
CA VAL A 130 -7.18 3.56 -12.82
C VAL A 130 -6.39 2.29 -12.59
N ASN A 131 -5.23 2.21 -13.23
CA ASN A 131 -4.14 1.34 -12.82
C ASN A 131 -3.14 2.17 -12.03
N VAL A 132 -2.81 1.71 -10.83
CA VAL A 132 -1.87 2.36 -9.92
C VAL A 132 -0.68 1.45 -9.74
N THR A 133 0.51 1.99 -9.97
CA THR A 133 1.77 1.35 -9.64
C THR A 133 2.54 2.24 -8.66
N GLY A 134 3.05 1.70 -7.57
CA GLY A 134 3.77 2.49 -6.57
C GLY A 134 4.49 1.62 -5.56
N GLU A 135 4.86 2.18 -4.42
CA GLU A 135 5.45 1.45 -3.29
C GLU A 135 4.49 1.41 -2.11
N LEU A 136 4.42 0.29 -1.38
CA LEU A 136 3.52 0.15 -0.24
C LEU A 136 4.26 0.33 1.09
N TRP A 137 3.79 1.28 1.89
CA TRP A 137 4.46 1.75 3.10
C TRP A 137 3.53 1.69 4.30
N VAL A 138 4.08 1.41 5.49
CA VAL A 138 3.38 1.71 6.75
C VAL A 138 3.62 3.17 7.13
N THR A 139 2.55 3.96 7.25
CA THR A 139 2.68 5.42 7.44
C THR A 139 2.32 5.92 8.83
N ASN A 140 1.45 5.21 9.54
CA ASN A 140 1.10 5.56 10.91
C ASN A 140 1.50 4.46 11.87
N TRP A 141 2.79 4.51 12.20
CA TRP A 141 3.41 3.63 13.18
C TRP A 141 3.69 4.40 14.47
N MET A 142 3.70 5.73 14.50
CA MET A 142 3.95 6.53 15.71
C MET A 142 2.72 6.66 16.62
N ASN A 143 2.46 5.63 17.42
CA ASN A 143 1.87 5.79 18.75
C ASN A 143 2.77 5.11 19.78
#